data_AF-A0A2S9FCK4-F1
#
_entry.id   AF-A0A2S9FCK4-F1
#
_cell.length_a   1.000
_cell.length_b   1.000
_cell.length_c   1.000
_cell.angle_alpha   90.00
_cell.angle_beta   90.00
_cell.angle_gamma   90.00
#
_symmetry.space_group_name_H-M   'P 1'
#
loop_
_entity.id
_entity.type
_entity.pdbx_description
1 polymer ?
#
loop_
_entity_poly.entity_id
_entity_poly.type
_entity_poly.pdbx_seq_one_letter_code
_entity_poly.pdbx_strand_id
1 'polypeptide(L)'
;MSFNWFSLDVIYYPVSAIMWVWYKAFAFLLGPSNFFAWALSVMFLVFTLRAILYKPFVRQIRTTRQMQELQPQIKALQKKYGKDRQRMALEMQKLQKEHGFNPILGCLPMLAQIPVFLGLYHVLMSFNRTQTGIGRLGLSVEENRSLGNYLFSAEDVGYFLDANLFGAPLGATMIQQHGLEAFTEFHRPAVIAVGVPFMIAAGIATYFNSRASVARQSPEAAANPQTAMMNKLALYVFPLGVVVGGPFLPLAVIMYWLANNIWTFGQQHYVFGKIEKEEEQKKLEAIERRAA
;
A
#
# COMPACT_ATOMS: atom_id res chain seq x y z
N MET A 1 13.03 -25.62 1.75
CA MET A 1 11.55 -25.74 1.75
C MET A 1 11.09 -25.97 0.32
N SER A 2 10.15 -26.92 0.09
CA SER A 2 9.56 -27.19 -1.22
C SER A 2 8.53 -26.11 -1.58
N PHE A 3 8.57 -25.62 -2.82
CA PHE A 3 7.64 -24.61 -3.33
C PHE A 3 6.23 -25.20 -3.45
N ASN A 4 5.24 -24.60 -2.78
CA ASN A 4 3.86 -25.10 -2.80
C ASN A 4 2.98 -24.19 -3.68
N TRP A 5 2.42 -24.76 -4.75
CA TRP A 5 1.56 -24.06 -5.70
C TRP A 5 0.18 -23.68 -5.13
N PHE A 6 -0.22 -24.29 -4.01
CA PHE A 6 -1.45 -23.98 -3.28
C PHE A 6 -1.22 -23.03 -2.09
N SER A 7 0.04 -22.72 -1.77
CA SER A 7 0.37 -21.60 -0.88
C SER A 7 0.66 -20.35 -1.72
N LEU A 8 0.60 -19.17 -1.10
CA LEU A 8 0.93 -17.91 -1.76
C LEU A 8 2.46 -17.74 -1.95
N ASP A 9 3.23 -18.83 -2.05
CA ASP A 9 4.70 -18.84 -2.24
C ASP A 9 5.11 -18.06 -3.50
N VAL A 10 4.29 -18.12 -4.55
CA VAL A 10 4.49 -17.34 -5.79
C VAL A 10 4.53 -15.82 -5.54
N ILE A 11 3.95 -15.35 -4.43
CA ILE A 11 4.00 -13.96 -3.98
C ILE A 11 5.11 -13.77 -2.95
N TYR A 12 5.29 -14.73 -2.04
CA TYR A 12 6.24 -14.62 -0.92
C TYR A 12 7.71 -14.61 -1.35
N TYR A 13 8.09 -15.46 -2.31
CA TYR A 13 9.47 -15.52 -2.83
C TYR A 13 9.88 -14.22 -3.54
N PRO A 14 9.09 -13.64 -4.47
CA PRO A 14 9.43 -12.36 -5.06
C PRO A 14 9.50 -11.21 -4.06
N VAL A 15 8.56 -11.14 -3.11
CA VAL A 15 8.56 -10.09 -2.08
C VAL A 15 9.79 -10.19 -1.19
N SER A 16 10.10 -11.39 -0.69
CA SER A 16 11.31 -11.63 0.11
C SER A 16 12.59 -11.38 -0.69
N ALA A 17 12.64 -11.73 -1.97
CA ALA A 17 13.81 -11.48 -2.83
C ALA A 17 14.09 -9.98 -2.98
N ILE A 18 13.08 -9.16 -3.28
CA ILE A 18 13.26 -7.72 -3.41
C ILE A 18 13.67 -7.12 -2.07
N MET A 19 13.01 -7.49 -0.97
CA MET A 19 13.37 -7.02 0.36
C MET A 19 14.79 -7.44 0.74
N TRP A 20 15.20 -8.66 0.41
CA TRP A 20 16.54 -9.20 0.68
C TRP A 20 17.62 -8.42 -0.06
N VAL A 21 17.42 -8.07 -1.35
CA VAL A 21 18.37 -7.25 -2.11
C VAL A 21 18.61 -5.90 -1.43
N TRP A 22 17.54 -5.22 -1.03
CA TRP A 22 17.66 -3.93 -0.34
C TRP A 22 18.24 -4.08 1.06
N TYR A 23 17.87 -5.13 1.79
CA TYR A 23 18.47 -5.44 3.08
C TYR A 23 19.98 -5.61 2.95
N LYS A 24 20.47 -6.45 2.03
CA LYS A 24 21.91 -6.64 1.82
C LYS A 24 22.62 -5.34 1.44
N ALA A 25 22.00 -4.52 0.59
CA ALA A 25 22.56 -3.23 0.21
C ALA A 25 22.70 -2.27 1.41
N PHE A 26 21.66 -2.14 2.25
CA PHE A 26 21.74 -1.27 3.43
C PHE A 26 22.55 -1.87 4.59
N ALA A 27 22.52 -3.19 4.76
CA ALA A 27 23.32 -3.92 5.73
C ALA A 27 24.81 -3.76 5.46
N PHE A 28 25.21 -3.74 4.19
CA PHE A 28 26.59 -3.46 3.79
C PHE A 28 27.07 -2.08 4.28
N LEU A 29 26.17 -1.08 4.34
CA LEU A 29 26.50 0.29 4.71
C LEU A 29 26.34 0.57 6.21
N LEU A 30 25.31 0.00 6.85
CA LEU A 30 24.89 0.34 8.21
C LEU A 30 25.15 -0.77 9.24
N GLY A 31 25.48 -1.97 8.77
CA GLY A 31 25.61 -3.19 9.56
C GLY A 31 24.37 -4.11 9.46
N PRO A 32 24.57 -5.44 9.56
CA PRO A 32 23.51 -6.42 9.31
C PRO A 32 22.40 -6.46 10.36
N SER A 33 22.70 -6.13 11.62
CA SER A 33 21.71 -6.02 12.71
C SER A 33 21.18 -4.59 12.90
N ASN A 34 21.50 -3.65 12.00
CA ASN A 34 21.08 -2.26 12.17
C ASN A 34 19.58 -2.11 11.88
N PHE A 35 18.84 -1.52 12.81
CA PHE A 35 17.41 -1.26 12.65
C PHE A 35 17.07 -0.51 11.35
N PHE A 36 17.85 0.51 11.00
CA PHE A 36 17.60 1.30 9.80
C PHE A 36 17.88 0.52 8.51
N ALA A 37 18.81 -0.44 8.52
CA ALA A 37 19.03 -1.29 7.35
C ALA A 37 17.76 -2.11 7.02
N TRP A 38 17.14 -2.68 8.04
CA TRP A 38 15.88 -3.41 7.91
C TRP A 38 14.69 -2.50 7.60
N ALA A 39 14.55 -1.37 8.30
CA ALA A 39 13.47 -0.42 8.05
C ALA A 39 13.53 0.13 6.61
N LEU A 40 14.71 0.53 6.14
CA LEU A 40 14.91 1.00 4.76
C LEU A 40 14.66 -0.11 3.74
N SER A 41 15.01 -1.37 4.04
CA SER A 41 14.71 -2.50 3.15
C SER A 41 13.21 -2.65 2.89
N VAL A 42 12.38 -2.44 3.93
CA VAL A 42 10.91 -2.46 3.81
C VAL A 42 10.43 -1.26 3.00
N MET A 43 11.00 -0.06 3.22
CA MET A 43 10.62 1.12 2.45
C MET A 43 10.96 0.98 0.96
N PHE A 44 12.16 0.50 0.64
CA PHE A 44 12.62 0.37 -0.74
C PHE A 44 12.01 -0.81 -1.49
N LEU A 45 11.58 -1.86 -0.79
CA LEU A 45 10.66 -2.85 -1.34
C LEU A 45 9.41 -2.17 -1.92
N VAL A 46 8.77 -1.30 -1.13
CA VAL A 46 7.56 -0.57 -1.57
C VAL A 46 7.86 0.29 -2.77
N PHE A 47 8.94 1.07 -2.73
CA PHE A 47 9.33 1.94 -3.85
C PHE A 47 9.61 1.14 -5.12
N THR A 48 10.28 -0.01 -5.00
CA THR A 48 10.58 -0.89 -6.14
C THR A 48 9.30 -1.44 -6.77
N LEU A 49 8.40 -1.99 -5.95
CA LEU A 49 7.13 -2.53 -6.44
C LEU A 49 6.27 -1.44 -7.08
N ARG A 50 6.24 -0.26 -6.47
CA ARG A 50 5.52 0.89 -7.01
C ARG A 50 6.12 1.44 -8.31
N ALA A 51 7.44 1.38 -8.47
CA ALA A 51 8.13 1.71 -9.71
C ALA A 51 7.77 0.71 -10.82
N ILE A 52 7.76 -0.59 -10.52
CA ILE A 52 7.34 -1.65 -11.47
C ILE A 52 5.88 -1.43 -11.90
N LEU A 53 5.00 -1.08 -10.96
CA LEU A 53 3.57 -0.84 -11.20
C LEU A 53 3.25 0.57 -11.75
N TYR A 54 4.26 1.37 -12.09
CA TYR A 54 4.06 2.74 -12.56
C TYR A 54 3.16 2.83 -13.81
N LYS A 55 3.39 1.99 -14.83
CA LYS A 55 2.58 1.99 -16.06
C LYS A 55 1.10 1.64 -15.79
N PRO A 56 0.78 0.53 -15.09
CA PRO A 56 -0.58 0.25 -14.65
C PRO A 56 -1.22 1.39 -13.87
N PHE A 57 -0.46 2.03 -12.97
CA PHE A 57 -0.95 3.15 -12.17
C PHE A 57 -1.35 4.37 -13.01
N VAL A 58 -0.52 4.77 -13.98
CA VAL A 58 -0.86 5.87 -14.90
C VAL A 58 -2.13 5.55 -15.70
N ARG A 59 -2.28 4.30 -16.16
CA ARG A 59 -3.51 3.85 -16.85
C ARG A 59 -4.73 3.95 -15.94
N GLN A 60 -4.61 3.52 -14.69
CA GLN A 60 -5.69 3.63 -13.71
C GLN A 60 -6.14 5.08 -13.54
N ILE A 61 -5.20 6.02 -13.32
CA ILE A 61 -5.53 7.44 -13.16
C ILE A 61 -6.29 7.99 -14.37
N ARG A 62 -5.83 7.67 -15.58
CA ARG A 62 -6.50 8.12 -16.81
C ARG A 62 -7.93 7.57 -16.91
N THR A 63 -8.15 6.30 -16.57
CA THR A 63 -9.49 5.71 -16.51
C THR A 63 -10.37 6.38 -15.46
N THR A 64 -9.82 6.70 -14.28
CA THR A 64 -10.56 7.43 -13.24
C THR A 64 -10.94 8.85 -13.69
N ARG A 65 -10.07 9.56 -14.43
CA ARG A 65 -10.40 10.87 -15.00
C ARG A 65 -11.51 10.79 -16.04
N GLN A 66 -11.43 9.86 -16.99
CA GLN A 66 -12.51 9.63 -17.97
C GLN A 66 -13.85 9.34 -17.28
N MET A 67 -13.83 8.57 -16.19
CA MET A 67 -15.00 8.32 -15.37
C MET A 67 -15.60 9.58 -14.74
N GLN A 68 -14.76 10.54 -14.34
CA GLN A 68 -15.22 11.82 -13.80
C GLN A 68 -15.85 12.68 -14.88
N GLU A 69 -15.31 12.70 -16.10
CA GLU A 69 -15.88 13.41 -17.26
C GLU A 69 -17.26 12.89 -17.64
N LEU A 70 -17.51 11.58 -17.48
CA LEU A 70 -18.79 10.95 -17.81
C LEU A 70 -19.84 11.05 -16.70
N GLN A 71 -19.51 11.60 -15.53
CA GLN A 71 -20.46 11.78 -14.43
C GLN A 71 -21.78 12.47 -14.82
N PRO A 72 -21.79 13.51 -15.68
CA PRO A 72 -23.05 14.14 -16.11
C PRO A 72 -23.95 13.17 -16.87
N GLN A 73 -23.39 12.34 -17.74
CA GLN A 73 -24.14 11.33 -18.51
C GLN A 73 -24.64 10.21 -17.60
N ILE A 74 -23.82 9.78 -16.64
CA ILE A 74 -24.21 8.81 -15.60
C ILE A 74 -25.41 9.33 -14.79
N LYS A 75 -25.38 10.60 -14.38
CA LYS A 75 -26.50 11.25 -13.66
C LYS A 75 -27.75 11.37 -14.52
N ALA A 76 -27.61 11.72 -15.80
CA ALA A 76 -28.74 11.76 -16.74
C ALA A 76 -29.40 10.38 -16.86
N LEU A 77 -28.59 9.33 -16.92
CA LEU A 77 -29.08 7.96 -16.97
C LEU A 77 -29.77 7.53 -15.67
N GLN A 78 -29.19 7.88 -14.50
CA GLN A 78 -29.83 7.67 -13.20
C GLN A 78 -31.18 8.38 -13.10
N LYS A 79 -31.30 9.60 -13.63
CA LYS A 79 -32.57 10.33 -13.67
C LYS A 79 -33.61 9.66 -14.57
N LYS A 80 -33.18 9.10 -15.71
CA LYS A 80 -34.06 8.48 -16.71
C LYS A 80 -34.50 7.06 -16.33
N TYR A 81 -33.60 6.26 -15.75
CA TYR A 81 -33.82 4.83 -15.52
C TYR A 81 -33.61 4.40 -14.05
N GLY A 82 -33.42 5.31 -13.10
CA GLY A 82 -33.13 4.95 -11.70
C GLY A 82 -34.18 4.06 -11.01
N LYS A 83 -35.42 4.04 -11.52
CA LYS A 83 -36.50 3.14 -11.05
C LYS A 83 -36.43 1.74 -11.66
N ASP A 84 -35.77 1.58 -12.80
CA ASP A 84 -35.61 0.33 -13.52
C ASP A 84 -34.13 -0.10 -13.46
N ARG A 85 -33.80 -0.89 -12.42
CA ARG A 85 -32.42 -1.33 -12.18
C ARG A 85 -31.84 -2.13 -13.33
N GLN A 86 -32.66 -2.93 -14.03
CA GLN A 86 -32.19 -3.75 -15.15
C GLN A 86 -31.80 -2.86 -16.32
N ARG A 87 -32.67 -1.91 -16.70
CA ARG A 87 -32.39 -0.98 -17.80
C ARG A 87 -31.27 -0.01 -17.46
N MET A 88 -31.19 0.45 -16.22
CA MET A 88 -30.07 1.26 -15.73
C MET A 88 -28.73 0.52 -15.89
N ALA A 89 -28.66 -0.76 -15.52
CA ALA A 89 -27.44 -1.55 -15.67
C ALA A 89 -27.05 -1.73 -17.15
N LEU A 90 -28.01 -2.01 -18.02
CA LEU A 90 -27.78 -2.18 -19.46
C LEU A 90 -27.27 -0.89 -20.12
N GLU A 91 -27.94 0.23 -19.86
CA GLU A 91 -27.55 1.52 -20.44
C GLU A 91 -26.23 2.03 -19.87
N MET A 92 -25.92 1.73 -18.59
CA MET A 92 -24.59 2.01 -18.05
C MET A 92 -23.51 1.18 -18.74
N GLN A 93 -23.78 -0.09 -19.02
CA GLN A 93 -22.84 -0.94 -19.75
C GLN A 93 -22.67 -0.45 -21.20
N LYS A 94 -23.74 0.06 -21.81
CA LYS A 94 -23.68 0.65 -23.15
C LYS A 94 -22.83 1.93 -23.15
N LEU A 95 -23.09 2.85 -22.21
CA LEU A 95 -22.31 4.07 -22.02
C LEU A 95 -20.83 3.76 -21.79
N GLN A 96 -20.53 2.72 -21.01
CA GLN A 96 -19.19 2.18 -20.77
C GLN A 96 -18.49 1.74 -22.05
N LYS A 97 -19.18 0.92 -22.87
CA LYS A 97 -18.64 0.40 -24.13
C LYS A 97 -18.42 1.49 -25.17
N GLU A 98 -19.36 2.43 -25.30
CA GLU A 98 -19.28 3.55 -26.24
C GLU A 98 -18.06 4.44 -25.97
N HIS A 99 -17.75 4.69 -24.70
CA HIS A 99 -16.60 5.51 -24.30
C HIS A 99 -15.33 4.69 -24.04
N GLY A 100 -15.36 3.38 -24.30
CA GLY A 100 -14.20 2.50 -24.21
C GLY A 100 -13.58 2.35 -22.82
N PHE A 101 -14.34 2.60 -21.74
CA PHE A 101 -13.82 2.51 -20.37
C PHE A 101 -14.26 1.21 -19.67
N ASN A 102 -13.35 0.61 -18.90
CA ASN A 102 -13.63 -0.59 -18.10
C ASN A 102 -13.52 -0.27 -16.59
N PRO A 103 -14.61 -0.38 -15.81
CA PRO A 103 -14.61 -0.12 -14.37
C PRO A 103 -13.56 -0.90 -13.58
N ILE A 104 -13.23 -2.13 -14.01
CA ILE A 104 -12.27 -3.02 -13.35
C ILE A 104 -10.84 -2.48 -13.49
N LEU A 105 -10.51 -1.81 -14.61
CA LEU A 105 -9.20 -1.19 -14.77
C LEU A 105 -8.98 -0.05 -13.76
N GLY A 106 -10.06 0.56 -13.28
CA GLY A 106 -10.04 1.58 -12.23
C GLY A 106 -9.67 1.06 -10.83
N CYS A 107 -9.84 -0.24 -10.55
CA CYS A 107 -9.45 -0.85 -9.27
C CYS A 107 -8.16 -1.68 -9.35
N LEU A 108 -7.56 -1.81 -10.54
CA LEU A 108 -6.42 -2.68 -10.82
C LEU A 108 -5.22 -2.46 -9.86
N PRO A 109 -4.82 -1.23 -9.49
CA PRO A 109 -3.72 -1.02 -8.55
C PRO A 109 -4.03 -1.43 -7.11
N MET A 110 -5.29 -1.36 -6.68
CA MET A 110 -5.70 -1.90 -5.38
C MET A 110 -5.60 -3.43 -5.38
N LEU A 111 -6.02 -4.08 -6.49
CA LEU A 111 -5.91 -5.53 -6.66
C LEU A 111 -4.45 -6.01 -6.70
N ALA A 112 -3.54 -5.24 -7.31
CA ALA A 112 -2.11 -5.56 -7.30
C ALA A 112 -1.47 -5.33 -5.91
N GLN A 113 -1.97 -4.36 -5.13
CA GLN A 113 -1.41 -4.02 -3.83
C GLN A 113 -1.74 -5.06 -2.75
N ILE A 114 -2.91 -5.69 -2.80
CA ILE A 114 -3.34 -6.67 -1.78
C ILE A 114 -2.38 -7.87 -1.70
N PRO A 115 -2.05 -8.58 -2.80
CA PRO A 115 -1.07 -9.67 -2.78
C PRO A 115 0.29 -9.23 -2.25
N VAL A 116 0.78 -8.06 -2.68
CA VAL A 116 2.05 -7.50 -2.23
C VAL A 116 2.07 -7.30 -0.70
N PHE A 117 1.02 -6.70 -0.16
CA PHE A 117 0.90 -6.48 1.28
C PHE A 117 0.83 -7.80 2.05
N LEU A 118 0.01 -8.75 1.59
CA LEU A 118 -0.09 -10.07 2.20
C LEU A 118 1.24 -10.80 2.18
N GLY A 119 1.99 -10.69 1.07
CA GLY A 119 3.31 -11.28 0.96
C GLY A 119 4.32 -10.66 1.90
N LEU A 120 4.34 -9.33 2.00
CA LEU A 120 5.23 -8.65 2.93
C LEU A 120 4.88 -9.00 4.38
N TYR A 121 3.60 -8.91 4.73
CA TYR A 121 3.13 -9.25 6.06
C TYR A 121 3.50 -10.69 6.44
N HIS A 122 3.28 -11.64 5.52
CA HIS A 122 3.64 -13.03 5.73
C HIS A 122 5.15 -13.22 5.91
N VAL A 123 5.98 -12.65 5.03
CA VAL A 123 7.45 -12.73 5.13
C VAL A 123 7.94 -12.14 6.46
N LEU A 124 7.43 -10.97 6.86
CA LEU A 124 7.80 -10.32 8.12
C LEU A 124 7.40 -11.13 9.35
N MET A 125 6.17 -11.63 9.39
CA MET A 125 5.71 -12.46 10.51
C MET A 125 6.44 -13.81 10.56
N SER A 126 6.98 -14.28 9.43
CA SER A 126 7.77 -15.51 9.35
C SER A 126 9.21 -15.36 9.86
N PHE A 127 9.68 -14.17 10.25
CA PHE A 127 10.95 -14.05 10.98
C PHE A 127 10.83 -14.51 12.44
N ASN A 128 9.64 -14.39 13.04
CA ASN A 128 9.38 -14.79 14.42
C ASN A 128 8.29 -15.87 14.45
N ARG A 129 8.71 -17.14 14.41
CA ARG A 129 7.82 -18.31 14.39
C ARG A 129 7.63 -18.94 15.78
N THR A 130 8.06 -18.27 16.85
CA THR A 130 7.95 -18.78 18.23
C THR A 130 6.57 -18.57 18.83
N GLN A 131 5.75 -17.71 18.22
CA GLN A 131 4.36 -17.53 18.62
C GLN A 131 3.56 -18.83 18.48
N THR A 132 2.59 -19.04 19.37
CA THR A 132 1.69 -20.20 19.38
C THR A 132 0.27 -19.81 18.96
N GLY A 133 -0.54 -20.78 18.53
CA GLY A 133 -1.92 -20.57 18.08
C GLY A 133 -2.20 -21.05 16.66
N ILE A 134 -3.39 -20.77 16.14
CA ILE A 134 -3.84 -21.25 14.82
C ILE A 134 -2.92 -20.69 13.73
N GLY A 135 -2.34 -21.58 12.92
CA GLY A 135 -1.44 -21.21 11.82
C GLY A 135 -0.06 -20.70 12.25
N ARG A 136 0.32 -20.89 13.53
CA ARG A 136 1.64 -20.56 14.06
C ARG A 136 2.42 -21.84 14.37
N LEU A 137 3.74 -21.78 14.24
CA LEU A 137 4.60 -22.96 14.38
C LEU A 137 5.03 -23.24 15.82
N GLY A 138 5.06 -22.22 16.70
CA GLY A 138 5.42 -22.41 18.11
C GLY A 138 6.83 -22.96 18.32
N LEU A 139 7.77 -22.62 17.44
CA LEU A 139 9.15 -23.13 17.50
C LEU A 139 9.88 -22.63 18.75
N SER A 140 10.91 -23.36 19.19
CA SER A 140 11.84 -22.79 20.17
C SER A 140 12.60 -21.59 19.57
N VAL A 141 13.21 -20.76 20.43
CA VAL A 141 14.02 -19.62 19.97
C VAL A 141 15.22 -20.11 19.15
N GLU A 142 15.87 -21.18 19.60
CA GLU A 142 17.02 -21.79 18.93
C GLU A 142 16.62 -22.37 17.57
N GLU A 143 15.51 -23.11 17.52
CA GLU A 143 14.97 -23.66 16.28
C GLU A 143 14.62 -22.55 15.29
N ASN A 144 13.92 -21.50 15.74
CA ASN A 144 13.54 -20.39 14.87
C ASN A 144 14.76 -19.70 14.24
N ARG A 145 15.83 -19.49 15.02
CA ARG A 145 17.07 -18.86 14.54
C ARG A 145 17.91 -19.79 13.65
N SER A 146 17.71 -21.11 13.75
CA SER A 146 18.38 -22.10 12.87
C SER A 146 17.77 -22.19 11.47
N LEU A 147 16.57 -21.62 11.26
CA LEU A 147 15.82 -21.74 10.02
C LEU A 147 15.81 -20.44 9.23
N GLY A 148 16.11 -20.53 7.93
CA GLY A 148 15.94 -19.42 7.00
C GLY A 148 14.48 -19.00 6.82
N ASN A 149 14.28 -17.86 6.16
CA ASN A 149 12.97 -17.31 5.81
C ASN A 149 12.93 -16.92 4.34
N TYR A 150 12.40 -17.79 3.48
CA TYR A 150 12.46 -17.63 2.03
C TYR A 150 13.90 -17.38 1.55
N LEU A 151 14.19 -16.20 0.99
CA LEU A 151 15.54 -15.81 0.52
C LEU A 151 16.49 -15.42 1.66
N PHE A 152 15.98 -15.18 2.86
CA PHE A 152 16.80 -14.85 4.02
C PHE A 152 17.40 -16.13 4.61
N SER A 153 18.72 -16.14 4.83
CA SER A 153 19.40 -17.24 5.51
C SER A 153 19.00 -17.31 6.99
N ALA A 154 19.37 -18.39 7.68
CA ALA A 154 19.22 -18.49 9.13
C ALA A 154 19.94 -17.34 9.86
N GLU A 155 21.13 -16.97 9.36
CA GLU A 155 21.90 -15.82 9.87
C GLU A 155 21.14 -14.51 9.69
N ASP A 156 20.53 -14.29 8.50
CA ASP A 156 19.71 -13.11 8.22
C ASP A 156 18.48 -13.04 9.15
N VAL A 157 17.89 -14.20 9.48
CA VAL A 157 16.80 -14.27 10.46
C VAL A 157 17.29 -13.85 11.85
N GLY A 158 18.47 -14.31 12.26
CA GLY A 158 19.12 -13.85 13.49
C GLY A 158 19.31 -12.34 13.51
N TYR A 159 19.88 -11.78 12.43
CA TYR A 159 20.10 -10.34 12.29
C TYR A 159 18.81 -9.51 12.34
N PHE A 160 17.70 -10.02 11.79
CA PHE A 160 16.40 -9.35 11.90
C PHE A 160 15.89 -9.33 13.35
N LEU A 161 16.06 -10.44 14.07
CA LEU A 161 15.61 -10.59 15.46
C LEU A 161 16.48 -9.79 16.45
N ASP A 162 17.72 -9.51 16.08
CA ASP A 162 18.65 -8.65 16.82
C ASP A 162 18.38 -7.16 16.59
N ALA A 163 17.82 -6.81 15.42
CA ALA A 163 17.63 -5.43 15.02
C ALA A 163 16.55 -4.72 15.85
N ASN A 164 17.00 -3.74 16.63
CA ASN A 164 16.13 -2.94 17.49
C ASN A 164 16.54 -1.45 17.48
N LEU A 165 15.56 -0.58 17.77
CA LEU A 165 15.79 0.84 18.01
C LEU A 165 15.43 1.17 19.46
N PHE A 166 16.44 1.33 20.32
CA PHE A 166 16.26 1.55 21.77
C PHE A 166 15.48 0.42 22.47
N GLY A 167 15.64 -0.83 22.01
CA GLY A 167 14.86 -1.98 22.46
C GLY A 167 13.48 -2.09 21.81
N ALA A 168 13.25 -1.42 20.68
CA ALA A 168 12.06 -1.61 19.84
C ALA A 168 12.37 -2.44 18.59
N PRO A 169 12.11 -3.77 18.60
CA PRO A 169 12.30 -4.61 17.42
C PRO A 169 11.34 -4.24 16.29
N LEU A 170 11.83 -4.31 15.06
CA LEU A 170 11.02 -3.97 13.88
C LEU A 170 9.82 -4.92 13.70
N GLY A 171 9.93 -6.18 14.12
CA GLY A 171 8.85 -7.18 14.06
C GLY A 171 7.83 -7.11 15.18
N ALA A 172 8.05 -6.29 16.22
CA ALA A 172 7.18 -6.25 17.39
C ALA A 172 5.96 -5.32 17.22
N THR A 173 4.86 -5.62 17.90
CA THR A 173 3.70 -4.73 18.04
C THR A 173 3.65 -4.08 19.42
N MET A 174 2.89 -2.98 19.58
CA MET A 174 2.79 -2.27 20.86
C MET A 174 2.03 -3.06 21.94
N ILE A 175 1.13 -3.93 21.50
CA ILE A 175 0.25 -4.72 22.36
C ILE A 175 0.71 -6.18 22.50
N GLN A 176 1.87 -6.53 21.93
CA GLN A 176 2.35 -7.91 21.90
C GLN A 176 2.61 -8.43 23.33
N GLN A 177 2.12 -9.64 23.61
CA GLN A 177 2.28 -10.32 24.90
C GLN A 177 3.06 -11.64 24.80
N HIS A 178 3.19 -12.21 23.60
CA HIS A 178 3.78 -13.53 23.37
C HIS A 178 4.82 -13.50 22.24
N GLY A 179 5.71 -14.49 22.19
CA GLY A 179 6.77 -14.58 21.19
C GLY A 179 7.81 -13.46 21.28
N LEU A 180 7.90 -12.77 22.41
CA LEU A 180 8.86 -11.69 22.65
C LEU A 180 10.28 -12.22 22.84
N GLU A 181 10.41 -13.45 23.31
CA GLU A 181 11.67 -14.17 23.55
C GLU A 181 12.49 -14.42 22.29
N ALA A 182 11.86 -14.32 21.11
CA ALA A 182 12.59 -14.41 19.85
C ALA A 182 13.49 -13.18 19.60
N PHE A 183 13.15 -12.03 20.19
CA PHE A 183 13.92 -10.79 20.03
C PHE A 183 15.01 -10.72 21.09
N THR A 184 16.20 -10.29 20.68
CA THR A 184 17.36 -10.20 21.58
C THR A 184 17.18 -9.08 22.61
N GLU A 185 16.53 -7.99 22.22
CA GLU A 185 16.19 -6.87 23.11
C GLU A 185 14.76 -6.43 22.87
N PHE A 186 13.95 -6.33 23.93
CA PHE A 186 12.57 -5.86 23.84
C PHE A 186 12.16 -5.01 25.04
N HIS A 187 11.68 -3.81 24.75
CA HIS A 187 11.12 -2.88 25.71
C HIS A 187 9.80 -2.31 25.16
N ARG A 188 8.66 -2.74 25.71
CA ARG A 188 7.34 -2.27 25.27
C ARG A 188 7.20 -0.73 25.28
N PRO A 189 7.69 0.01 26.29
CA PRO A 189 7.68 1.47 26.25
C PRO A 189 8.46 2.04 25.06
N ALA A 190 9.58 1.43 24.67
CA ALA A 190 10.35 1.83 23.49
C ALA A 190 9.58 1.55 22.20
N VAL A 191 8.91 0.40 22.09
CA VAL A 191 8.05 0.09 20.92
C VAL A 191 6.95 1.13 20.74
N ILE A 192 6.33 1.58 21.84
CA ILE A 192 5.32 2.65 21.82
C ILE A 192 5.98 3.99 21.44
N ALA A 193 7.09 4.35 22.06
CA ALA A 193 7.79 5.61 21.82
C ALA A 193 8.30 5.74 20.37
N VAL A 194 8.74 4.63 19.76
CA VAL A 194 9.16 4.58 18.36
C VAL A 194 7.95 4.53 17.44
N GLY A 195 6.98 3.65 17.69
CA GLY A 195 5.89 3.40 16.77
C GLY A 195 4.83 4.50 16.72
N VAL A 196 4.51 5.16 17.83
CA VAL A 196 3.46 6.21 17.87
C VAL A 196 3.81 7.39 16.94
N PRO A 197 5.02 7.97 16.96
CA PRO A 197 5.40 8.99 16.00
C PRO A 197 5.26 8.55 14.54
N PHE A 198 5.70 7.34 14.20
CA PHE A 198 5.58 6.83 12.84
C PHE A 198 4.13 6.59 12.42
N MET A 199 3.26 6.15 13.33
CA MET A 199 1.83 6.00 13.05
C MET A 199 1.13 7.33 12.86
N ILE A 200 1.44 8.33 13.68
CA ILE A 200 0.93 9.70 13.50
C ILE A 200 1.39 10.23 12.15
N ALA A 201 2.67 10.07 11.80
CA ALA A 201 3.19 10.45 10.50
C ALA A 201 2.47 9.72 9.35
N ALA A 202 2.22 8.42 9.48
CA ALA A 202 1.48 7.63 8.48
C ALA A 202 0.01 8.10 8.35
N GLY A 203 -0.65 8.43 9.46
CA GLY A 203 -2.00 8.99 9.47
C GLY A 203 -2.04 10.37 8.79
N ILE A 204 -1.11 11.26 9.13
CA ILE A 204 -0.97 12.58 8.49
C ILE A 204 -0.71 12.42 6.99
N ALA A 205 0.20 11.54 6.59
CA ALA A 205 0.48 11.29 5.17
C ALA A 205 -0.74 10.71 4.44
N THR A 206 -1.51 9.84 5.09
CA THR A 206 -2.79 9.32 4.57
C THR A 206 -3.81 10.44 4.39
N TYR A 207 -3.93 11.37 5.34
CA TYR A 207 -4.80 12.54 5.24
C TYR A 207 -4.43 13.40 4.03
N PHE A 208 -3.15 13.75 3.86
CA PHE A 208 -2.71 14.58 2.74
C PHE A 208 -2.91 13.90 1.39
N ASN A 209 -2.70 12.57 1.30
CA ASN A 209 -3.01 11.80 0.11
C ASN A 209 -4.50 11.81 -0.22
N SER A 210 -5.36 11.56 0.77
CA SER A 210 -6.81 11.65 0.61
C SER A 210 -7.25 13.04 0.18
N ARG A 211 -6.69 14.09 0.80
CA ARG A 211 -7.00 15.48 0.47
C ARG A 211 -6.58 15.84 -0.95
N ALA A 212 -5.39 15.44 -1.38
CA ALA A 212 -4.92 15.66 -2.75
C ALA A 212 -5.80 14.95 -3.79
N SER A 213 -6.33 13.76 -3.45
CA SER A 213 -7.27 13.03 -4.30
C SER A 213 -8.64 13.72 -4.38
N VAL A 214 -9.21 14.12 -3.23
CA VAL A 214 -10.51 14.79 -3.15
C VAL A 214 -10.50 16.13 -3.86
N ALA A 215 -9.43 16.92 -3.71
CA ALA A 215 -9.30 18.24 -4.33
C ALA A 215 -9.29 18.20 -5.87
N ARG A 216 -9.05 17.03 -6.48
CA ARG A 216 -9.01 16.83 -7.93
C ARG A 216 -10.33 16.34 -8.53
N GLN A 217 -11.37 16.15 -7.72
CA GLN A 217 -12.69 15.76 -8.22
C GLN A 217 -13.37 16.94 -8.94
N SER A 218 -14.19 16.64 -9.95
CA SER A 218 -15.00 17.68 -10.61
C SER A 218 -16.06 18.25 -9.65
N PRO A 219 -16.50 19.50 -9.84
CA PRO A 219 -17.57 20.10 -9.04
C PRO A 219 -18.84 19.24 -9.03
N GLU A 220 -19.18 18.64 -10.17
CA GLU A 220 -20.33 17.75 -10.31
C GLU A 220 -20.16 16.46 -9.50
N ALA A 221 -18.95 15.88 -9.48
CA ALA A 221 -18.67 14.69 -8.69
C ALA A 221 -18.73 15.00 -7.19
N ALA A 222 -18.18 16.14 -6.77
CA ALA A 222 -18.19 16.60 -5.38
C ALA A 222 -19.61 16.89 -4.85
N ALA A 223 -20.51 17.36 -5.72
CA ALA A 223 -21.91 17.62 -5.37
C ALA A 223 -22.76 16.35 -5.18
N ASN A 224 -22.28 15.16 -5.55
CA ASN A 224 -23.01 13.92 -5.33
C ASN A 224 -22.96 13.52 -3.83
N PRO A 225 -24.12 13.30 -3.15
CA PRO A 225 -24.15 12.92 -1.74
C PRO A 225 -23.32 11.66 -1.40
N GLN A 226 -23.29 10.67 -2.29
CA GLN A 226 -22.51 9.44 -2.10
C GLN A 226 -21.00 9.73 -2.15
N THR A 227 -20.56 10.56 -3.10
CA THR A 227 -19.16 11.00 -3.21
C THR A 227 -18.76 11.84 -2.01
N ALA A 228 -19.63 12.76 -1.57
CA ALA A 228 -19.36 13.61 -0.41
C ALA A 228 -19.18 12.78 0.88
N MET A 229 -20.00 11.75 1.08
CA MET A 229 -19.82 10.79 2.17
C MET A 229 -18.47 10.07 2.07
N MET A 230 -18.14 9.55 0.88
CA MET A 230 -16.86 8.88 0.65
C MET A 230 -15.66 9.79 0.91
N ASN A 231 -15.76 11.08 0.53
CA ASN A 231 -14.72 12.07 0.79
C ASN A 231 -14.52 12.29 2.30
N LYS A 232 -15.60 12.37 3.09
CA LYS A 232 -15.49 12.47 4.56
C LYS A 232 -14.82 11.24 5.17
N LEU A 233 -15.19 10.03 4.72
CA LEU A 233 -14.55 8.79 5.18
C LEU A 233 -13.06 8.78 4.83
N ALA A 234 -12.72 9.14 3.59
CA ALA A 234 -11.33 9.19 3.12
C ALA A 234 -10.48 10.21 3.87
N LEU A 235 -11.05 11.37 4.21
CA LEU A 235 -10.34 12.45 4.90
C LEU A 235 -10.18 12.20 6.39
N TYR A 236 -11.15 11.58 7.07
CA TYR A 236 -11.13 11.54 8.54
C TYR A 236 -11.08 10.12 9.09
N VAL A 237 -11.90 9.22 8.56
CA VAL A 237 -12.01 7.87 9.09
C VAL A 237 -10.80 7.02 8.73
N PHE A 238 -10.31 7.07 7.49
CA PHE A 238 -9.15 6.27 7.10
C PHE A 238 -7.86 6.72 7.80
N PRO A 239 -7.50 8.02 7.85
CA PRO A 239 -6.33 8.47 8.61
C PRO A 239 -6.41 8.12 10.09
N LEU A 240 -7.57 8.29 10.72
CA LEU A 240 -7.78 7.87 12.10
C LEU A 240 -7.63 6.36 12.27
N GLY A 241 -8.18 5.57 11.35
CA GLY A 241 -8.06 4.12 11.35
C GLY A 241 -6.61 3.64 11.27
N VAL A 242 -5.75 4.34 10.52
CA VAL A 242 -4.30 4.07 10.48
C VAL A 242 -3.66 4.30 11.86
N VAL A 243 -4.00 5.41 12.52
CA VAL A 243 -3.46 5.76 13.85
C VAL A 243 -4.02 4.84 14.95
N VAL A 244 -5.29 4.46 14.88
CA VAL A 244 -5.92 3.57 15.88
C VAL A 244 -5.53 2.11 15.65
N GLY A 245 -5.31 1.70 14.41
CA GLY A 245 -4.93 0.33 14.05
C GLY A 245 -3.45 0.02 14.26
N GLY A 246 -2.57 1.03 14.24
CA GLY A 246 -1.14 0.80 14.35
C GLY A 246 -0.64 0.11 15.63
N PRO A 247 -1.26 0.22 16.84
CA PRO A 247 -0.80 -0.54 18.00
C PRO A 247 -0.89 -2.07 17.80
N PHE A 248 -1.76 -2.52 16.90
CA PHE A 248 -1.98 -3.93 16.54
C PHE A 248 -1.03 -4.42 15.43
N LEU A 249 -0.25 -3.53 14.82
CA LEU A 249 0.60 -3.84 13.68
C LEU A 249 2.09 -3.84 14.08
N PRO A 250 2.92 -4.70 13.46
CA PRO A 250 4.36 -4.63 13.61
C PRO A 250 4.92 -3.28 13.16
N LEU A 251 6.01 -2.81 13.77
CA LEU A 251 6.70 -1.59 13.34
C LEU A 251 7.09 -1.64 11.85
N ALA A 252 7.50 -2.80 11.35
CA ALA A 252 7.76 -3.05 9.92
C ALA A 252 6.56 -2.69 9.02
N VAL A 253 5.34 -3.05 9.45
CA VAL A 253 4.12 -2.77 8.70
C VAL A 253 3.78 -1.28 8.73
N ILE A 254 4.06 -0.60 9.84
CA ILE A 254 3.94 0.85 9.95
C ILE A 254 4.95 1.53 9.00
N MET A 255 6.19 1.04 8.90
CA MET A 255 7.19 1.54 7.94
C MET A 255 6.71 1.38 6.50
N TYR A 256 6.16 0.21 6.17
CA TYR A 256 5.54 -0.04 4.88
C TYR A 256 4.43 0.98 4.58
N TRP A 257 3.55 1.22 5.56
CA TRP A 257 2.43 2.15 5.39
C TRP A 257 2.91 3.58 5.13
N LEU A 258 3.93 4.02 5.86
CA LEU A 258 4.56 5.32 5.69
C LEU A 258 5.20 5.45 4.30
N ALA A 259 6.03 4.48 3.90
CA ALA A 259 6.66 4.46 2.57
C ALA A 259 5.62 4.49 1.45
N ASN A 260 4.55 3.71 1.60
CA ASN A 260 3.47 3.67 0.63
C ASN A 260 2.78 5.04 0.46
N ASN A 261 2.58 5.77 1.56
CA ASN A 261 2.01 7.11 1.50
C ASN A 261 2.97 8.14 0.92
N ILE A 262 4.26 8.11 1.28
CA ILE A 262 5.29 8.99 0.70
C ILE A 262 5.34 8.80 -0.82
N TRP A 263 5.42 7.54 -1.28
CA TRP A 263 5.41 7.24 -2.70
C TRP A 263 4.13 7.72 -3.37
N THR A 264 2.97 7.41 -2.81
CA THR A 264 1.67 7.79 -3.39
C THR A 264 1.57 9.29 -3.55
N PHE A 265 2.01 10.06 -2.55
CA PHE A 265 2.04 11.52 -2.62
C PHE A 265 2.88 11.98 -3.81
N GLY A 266 4.15 11.57 -3.89
CA GLY A 266 5.04 11.98 -4.98
C GLY A 266 4.53 11.52 -6.35
N GLN A 267 4.11 10.26 -6.46
CA GLN A 267 3.64 9.65 -7.71
C GLN A 267 2.38 10.35 -8.23
N GLN A 268 1.41 10.64 -7.36
CA GLN A 268 0.19 11.34 -7.76
C GLN A 268 0.51 12.75 -8.26
N HIS A 269 1.30 13.54 -7.53
CA HIS A 269 1.66 14.90 -7.95
C HIS A 269 2.37 14.92 -9.30
N TYR A 270 3.32 14.00 -9.50
CA TYR A 270 4.03 13.88 -10.77
C TYR A 270 3.13 13.43 -11.93
N VAL A 271 2.37 12.35 -11.76
CA VAL A 271 1.54 11.77 -12.83
C VAL A 271 0.42 12.71 -13.23
N PHE A 272 -0.28 13.31 -12.27
CA PHE A 272 -1.35 14.25 -12.59
C PHE A 272 -0.83 15.50 -13.29
N GLY A 273 0.28 16.08 -12.81
CA GLY A 273 0.90 17.24 -13.46
C GLY A 273 1.36 16.91 -14.88
N LYS A 274 1.78 15.67 -15.16
CA LYS A 274 2.07 15.21 -16.52
C LYS A 274 0.82 15.12 -17.39
N ILE A 275 -0.27 14.54 -16.87
CA ILE A 275 -1.52 14.38 -17.64
C ILE A 275 -2.14 15.75 -17.95
N GLU A 276 -2.12 16.70 -17.01
CA GLU A 276 -2.60 18.07 -17.23
C GLU A 276 -1.85 18.77 -18.37
N LYS A 277 -0.51 18.67 -18.39
CA LYS A 277 0.30 19.20 -19.50
C LYS A 277 -0.02 18.54 -20.84
N GLU A 278 -0.23 17.23 -20.87
CA GLU A 278 -0.63 16.50 -22.08
C GLU A 278 -2.01 16.96 -22.59
N GLU A 279 -2.96 17.23 -21.69
CA GLU A 279 -4.30 17.74 -22.03
C GLU A 279 -4.26 19.18 -22.55
N GLU A 280 -3.44 20.06 -21.94
CA GLU A 280 -3.23 21.43 -22.41
C GLU A 280 -2.62 21.49 -23.81
N GLN A 281 -1.59 20.68 -24.07
CA GLN A 281 -0.97 20.58 -25.39
C GLN A 281 -1.98 20.13 -26.45
N LYS A 282 -2.78 19.11 -26.18
CA LYS A 282 -3.84 18.65 -27.10
C LYS A 282 -4.89 19.73 -27.37
N LYS A 283 -5.23 20.56 -26.38
CA LYS A 283 -6.15 21.68 -26.56
C LYS A 283 -5.54 22.74 -27.48
N LEU A 284 -4.27 23.09 -27.29
CA LEU A 284 -3.56 24.04 -28.14
C LEU A 284 -3.47 23.54 -29.59
N GLU A 285 -3.07 22.28 -29.80
CA GLU A 285 -3.03 21.67 -31.14
C GLU A 285 -4.41 21.65 -31.82
N ALA A 286 -5.48 21.42 -31.06
CA ALA A 286 -6.84 21.46 -31.59
C ALA A 286 -7.30 22.88 -31.96
N ILE A 287 -6.83 23.91 -31.26
CA ILE A 287 -7.09 25.31 -31.59
C ILE A 287 -6.32 25.69 -32.86
N GLU A 288 -5.04 25.33 -32.95
CA GLU A 288 -4.21 25.57 -34.14
C GLU A 288 -4.80 24.91 -35.39
N ARG A 289 -5.23 23.64 -35.28
CA ARG A 289 -5.90 22.92 -36.38
C ARG A 289 -7.24 23.53 -36.79
N ARG A 290 -7.92 24.26 -35.92
CA ARG A 290 -9.16 24.98 -36.24
C ARG A 290 -8.91 26.36 -36.84
N ALA A 291 -7.70 26.90 -36.65
CA ALA A 291 -7.29 28.20 -37.16
C ALA A 291 -6.60 28.11 -38.54
N ALA A 292 -6.07 26.93 -38.91
CA ALA A 292 -5.55 26.58 -40.23
C ALA A 292 -6.65 26.10 -41.18
#